data_AF-A0A506Y3C3-F1
#
_entry.id   AF-A0A506Y3C3-F1
#
_cell.length_a   1.000
_cell.length_b   1.000
_cell.length_c   1.000
_cell.angle_alpha   90.00
_cell.angle_beta   90.00
_cell.angle_gamma   90.00
#
_symmetry.space_group_name_H-M   'P 1'
#
loop_
_entity.id
_entity.type
_entity.pdbx_description
1 polymer ?
#
loop_
_entity_poly.entity_id
_entity_poly.type
_entity_poly.pdbx_seq_one_letter_code
_entity_poly.pdbx_strand_id
1 'polypeptide(L)'
;MTVDDATKLRELHDAHAAVVWRYVVHLTGDPVGADDIVQETLLRAWRSKRILEQEVDSTRSWMMKVARNLVIDNARSARQRHELAVDEPPERGEPDRTDQLFESLLVAGALATLTTEHRSVVVHAYYGGRGIAEVARELDIPEGTVKSRLHYGLRALRLALQERGVTR
;
A
#
# COMPACT_ATOMS: atom_id res chain seq x y z
N MET A 1 24.41 33.57 6.57
CA MET A 1 23.55 34.16 7.62
C MET A 1 24.35 35.26 8.26
N THR A 2 23.95 36.52 8.06
CA THR A 2 24.54 37.62 8.84
C THR A 2 23.87 37.66 10.22
N VAL A 3 24.52 38.26 11.22
CA VAL A 3 23.91 38.45 12.55
C VAL A 3 22.63 39.28 12.44
N ASP A 4 22.56 40.20 11.47
CA ASP A 4 21.41 41.04 11.17
C ASP A 4 20.20 40.24 10.65
N ASP A 5 20.42 39.28 9.75
CA ASP A 5 19.33 38.43 9.22
C ASP A 5 18.64 37.62 10.33
N ALA A 6 19.42 37.13 11.30
CA ALA A 6 18.92 36.32 12.40
C ALA A 6 18.09 37.16 13.39
N THR A 7 18.49 38.42 13.63
CA THR A 7 17.75 39.37 14.46
C THR A 7 16.41 39.72 13.81
N LYS A 8 16.42 40.09 12.53
CA LYS A 8 15.19 40.41 11.77
C LYS A 8 14.20 39.25 11.72
N LEU A 9 14.70 38.03 11.55
CA LEU A 9 13.85 36.84 11.56
C LEU A 9 13.22 36.59 12.94
N ARG A 10 13.95 36.88 14.02
CA ARG A 10 13.44 36.78 15.39
C ARG A 10 12.36 37.82 15.66
N GLU A 11 12.54 39.05 15.21
CA GLU A 11 11.53 40.11 15.32
C GLU A 11 10.23 39.73 14.58
N LEU A 12 10.33 39.16 13.38
CA LEU A 12 9.18 38.63 12.65
C LEU A 12 8.47 37.49 13.42
N HIS A 13 9.25 36.58 14.01
CA HIS A 13 8.71 35.51 14.84
C HIS A 13 7.94 36.08 16.03
N ASP A 14 8.58 36.92 16.83
CA ASP A 14 8.02 37.43 18.08
C ASP A 14 6.76 38.28 17.84
N ALA A 15 6.72 39.03 16.73
CA ALA A 15 5.56 39.84 16.36
C ALA A 15 4.38 39.03 15.80
N HIS A 16 4.64 38.02 14.95
CA HIS A 16 3.59 37.45 14.09
C HIS A 16 3.35 35.95 14.27
N ALA A 17 4.31 35.18 14.78
CA ALA A 17 4.21 33.70 14.83
C ALA A 17 2.95 33.24 15.57
N ALA A 18 2.67 33.80 16.74
CA ALA A 18 1.50 33.42 17.54
C ALA A 18 0.16 33.75 16.85
N VAL A 19 0.09 34.84 16.09
CA VAL A 19 -1.12 35.21 15.33
C VAL A 19 -1.32 34.30 14.13
N VAL A 20 -0.25 33.99 13.40
CA VAL A 20 -0.30 33.06 12.27
C VAL A 20 -0.67 31.66 12.77
N TRP A 21 -0.08 31.21 13.88
CA TRP A 21 -0.40 29.93 14.50
C TRP A 21 -1.89 29.82 14.84
N ARG A 22 -2.45 30.79 15.58
CA ARG A 22 -3.88 30.79 15.93
C ARG A 22 -4.79 30.79 14.71
N TYR A 23 -4.42 31.53 13.67
CA TYR A 23 -5.15 31.55 12.41
C TYR A 23 -5.14 30.18 11.73
N VAL A 24 -3.98 29.51 11.69
CA VAL A 24 -3.86 28.19 11.09
C VAL A 24 -4.63 27.14 11.89
N VAL A 25 -4.48 27.10 13.22
CA VAL A 25 -5.25 26.19 14.09
C VAL A 25 -6.75 26.37 13.91
N HIS A 26 -7.22 27.61 13.77
CA HIS A 26 -8.64 27.87 13.50
C HIS A 26 -9.10 27.29 12.15
N LEU A 27 -8.24 27.30 11.13
CA LEU A 27 -8.56 26.78 9.79
C LEU A 27 -8.46 25.25 9.70
N THR A 28 -7.50 24.64 10.40
CA THR A 28 -7.17 23.21 10.24
C THR A 28 -7.65 22.33 11.37
N GLY A 29 -7.86 22.89 12.57
CA GLY A 29 -8.09 22.10 13.79
C GLY A 29 -6.88 21.31 14.27
N ASP A 30 -5.70 21.52 13.67
CA ASP A 30 -4.47 20.76 13.93
C ASP A 30 -3.38 21.67 14.52
N PRO A 31 -3.17 21.63 15.86
CA PRO A 31 -2.11 22.39 16.53
C PRO A 31 -0.69 22.01 16.08
N VAL A 32 -0.46 20.74 15.76
CA VAL A 32 0.88 20.23 15.40
C VAL A 32 1.23 20.69 13.98
N GLY A 33 0.31 20.51 13.03
CA GLY A 33 0.49 21.02 11.67
C GLY A 33 0.58 22.55 11.59
N ALA A 34 0.03 23.27 12.56
CA ALA A 34 0.15 24.72 12.64
C ALA A 34 1.59 25.18 12.92
N ASP A 35 2.34 24.44 13.75
CA ASP A 35 3.76 24.73 14.01
C ASP A 35 4.60 24.62 12.74
N ASP A 36 4.36 23.59 11.93
CA ASP A 36 5.05 23.40 10.64
C ASP A 36 4.76 24.53 9.66
N ILE A 37 3.51 24.99 9.58
CA ILE A 37 3.11 26.07 8.69
C ILE A 37 3.75 27.40 9.13
N VAL A 38 3.85 27.66 10.43
CA VAL A 38 4.55 28.85 10.96
C VAL A 38 6.03 28.79 10.60
N GLN A 39 6.68 27.65 10.83
CA GLN A 39 8.10 27.45 10.50
C GLN A 39 8.38 27.64 9.00
N GLU A 40 7.59 27.03 8.13
CA GLU A 40 7.74 27.18 6.67
C GLU A 40 7.45 28.62 6.22
N THR A 41 6.51 29.32 6.86
CA THR A 41 6.24 30.74 6.59
C THR A 41 7.45 31.61 6.92
N LEU A 42 8.06 31.40 8.09
CA LEU A 42 9.29 32.09 8.51
C LEU A 42 10.48 31.73 7.62
N LEU A 43 10.60 30.46 7.19
CA LEU A 43 11.63 30.02 6.26
C LEU A 43 11.51 30.72 4.90
N ARG A 44 10.29 30.91 4.40
CA ARG A 44 10.02 31.69 3.18
C ARG A 44 10.34 33.17 3.37
N ALA A 45 10.11 33.73 4.55
CA ALA A 45 10.48 35.11 4.88
C ALA A 45 12.00 35.27 4.84
N TRP A 46 12.72 34.34 5.48
CA TRP A 46 14.17 34.30 5.50
C TRP A 46 14.79 34.21 4.10
N ARG A 47 14.20 33.41 3.21
CA ARG A 47 14.64 33.29 1.80
C ARG A 47 14.33 34.55 0.95
N SER A 48 13.47 35.44 1.44
CA SER A 48 13.04 36.64 0.71
C SER A 48 13.65 37.91 1.31
N LYS A 49 14.77 38.37 0.76
CA LYS A 49 15.43 39.62 1.20
C LYS A 49 14.48 40.81 1.31
N ARG A 50 13.59 40.98 0.32
CA ARG A 50 12.57 42.05 0.31
C ARG A 50 11.66 42.02 1.54
N ILE A 51 11.30 40.83 2.02
CA ILE A 51 10.44 40.69 3.21
C ILE A 51 11.25 40.91 4.48
N LEU A 52 12.48 40.38 4.52
CA LEU A 52 13.34 40.52 5.69
C LEU A 52 13.80 41.97 5.93
N GLU A 53 13.88 42.79 4.88
CA GLU A 53 14.22 44.22 4.94
C GLU A 53 13.01 45.14 5.15
N GLN A 54 11.78 44.60 5.17
CA GLN A 54 10.57 45.39 5.42
C GLN A 54 10.33 45.60 6.92
N GLU A 55 9.72 46.73 7.26
CA GLU A 55 9.22 47.00 8.62
C GLU A 55 8.31 45.86 9.08
N VAL A 56 8.56 45.35 10.29
CA VAL A 56 7.91 44.15 10.84
C VAL A 56 6.39 44.24 10.74
N ASP A 57 5.79 45.39 11.08
CA ASP A 57 4.34 45.60 11.04
C ASP A 57 3.73 45.47 9.63
N SER A 58 4.50 45.78 8.59
CA SER A 58 4.06 45.72 7.20
C SER A 58 4.03 44.29 6.63
N THR A 59 4.74 43.35 7.27
CA THR A 59 4.89 41.97 6.78
C THR A 59 3.73 41.05 7.14
N ARG A 60 2.88 41.44 8.10
CA ARG A 60 1.78 40.62 8.64
C ARG A 60 0.86 40.06 7.55
N SER A 61 0.39 40.92 6.63
CA SER A 61 -0.50 40.51 5.54
C SER A 61 0.15 39.51 4.60
N TRP A 62 1.47 39.64 4.37
CA TRP A 62 2.22 38.69 3.56
C TRP A 62 2.35 37.33 4.28
N MET A 63 2.67 37.33 5.58
CA MET A 63 2.77 36.09 6.37
C MET A 63 1.42 35.35 6.42
N MET A 64 0.31 36.06 6.64
CA MET A 64 -1.04 35.47 6.61
C MET A 64 -1.38 34.86 5.24
N LYS A 65 -1.00 35.53 4.14
CA LYS A 65 -1.20 35.03 2.79
C LYS A 65 -0.39 33.75 2.53
N VAL A 66 0.88 33.73 2.96
CA VAL A 66 1.76 32.56 2.82
C VAL A 66 1.20 31.37 3.61
N ALA A 67 0.86 31.58 4.88
CA ALA A 67 0.27 30.55 5.72
C ALA A 67 -1.03 29.99 5.14
N ARG A 68 -1.94 30.86 4.65
CA ARG A 68 -3.17 30.43 3.97
C ARG A 68 -2.88 29.56 2.73
N ASN A 69 -1.90 29.94 1.92
CA ASN A 69 -1.53 29.17 0.74
C ASN A 69 -0.97 27.79 1.14
N LEU A 70 -0.10 27.74 2.16
CA LEU A 70 0.42 26.48 2.70
C LEU A 70 -0.71 25.56 3.21
N VAL A 71 -1.70 26.11 3.92
CA VAL A 71 -2.89 25.35 4.35
C VAL A 71 -3.63 24.76 3.14
N ILE A 72 -3.88 25.57 2.11
CA ILE A 72 -4.61 25.13 0.90
C ILE A 72 -3.80 24.09 0.12
N ASP A 73 -2.49 24.28 -0.02
CA ASP A 73 -1.62 23.37 -0.74
C ASP A 73 -1.51 22.03 -0.01
N ASN A 74 -1.44 22.05 1.34
CA ASN A 74 -1.46 20.85 2.16
C ASN A 74 -2.81 20.10 2.02
N ALA A 75 -3.93 20.83 2.09
CA ALA A 75 -5.28 20.31 1.86
C ALA A 75 -5.49 19.69 0.47
N ARG A 76 -4.81 20.21 -0.54
CA ARG A 76 -4.87 19.67 -1.92
C ARG A 76 -3.90 18.53 -2.14
N SER A 77 -2.89 18.38 -1.28
CA SER A 77 -1.88 17.36 -1.44
C SER A 77 -2.50 15.97 -1.44
N ALA A 78 -1.99 15.07 -2.29
CA ALA A 78 -2.45 13.69 -2.33
C ALA A 78 -2.27 12.99 -0.97
N ARG A 79 -1.40 13.49 -0.09
CA ARG A 79 -1.16 12.95 1.24
C ARG A 79 -2.36 13.17 2.16
N GLN A 80 -2.90 14.39 2.25
CA GLN A 80 -4.06 14.68 3.11
C GLN A 80 -5.37 14.06 2.60
N ARG A 81 -5.50 13.78 1.29
CA ARG A 81 -6.65 13.03 0.74
C ARG A 81 -6.67 11.54 1.11
N HIS A 82 -5.53 10.96 1.48
CA HIS A 82 -5.41 9.53 1.78
C HIS A 82 -5.04 9.24 3.25
N GLU A 83 -4.66 10.26 4.02
CA GLU A 83 -4.41 10.14 5.46
C GLU A 83 -5.69 10.50 6.24
N LEU A 84 -6.55 9.51 6.47
CA LEU A 84 -7.49 9.56 7.60
C LEU A 84 -6.70 9.17 8.84
N ALA A 85 -6.46 10.13 9.73
CA ALA A 85 -5.95 9.83 11.06
C ALA A 85 -7.00 8.98 11.78
N VAL A 86 -6.66 7.72 12.01
CA VAL A 86 -7.44 6.76 12.80
C VAL A 86 -6.57 6.32 13.96
N ASP A 87 -7.12 6.28 15.18
CA ASP A 87 -6.39 5.82 16.37
C ASP A 87 -5.91 4.38 16.21
N GLU A 88 -6.64 3.59 15.42
CA GLU A 88 -6.29 2.21 15.07
C GLU A 88 -6.38 2.04 13.56
N PRO A 89 -5.34 1.46 12.91
CA PRO A 89 -5.43 1.09 11.50
C PRO A 89 -6.66 0.21 11.29
N PRO A 90 -7.46 0.42 10.23
CA PRO A 90 -8.58 -0.47 9.95
C PRO A 90 -8.05 -1.90 9.83
N GLU A 91 -8.75 -2.86 10.44
CA GLU A 91 -8.49 -4.27 10.21
C GLU A 91 -8.45 -4.51 8.70
N ARG A 92 -7.29 -4.92 8.21
CA ARG A 92 -7.19 -5.42 6.84
C ARG A 92 -7.93 -6.74 6.84
N GLY A 93 -9.13 -6.76 6.28
CA GLY A 93 -9.87 -8.00 6.08
C GLY A 93 -8.94 -9.01 5.43
N GLU A 94 -8.77 -10.19 6.06
CA GLU A 94 -8.09 -11.27 5.38
C GLU A 94 -8.85 -11.57 4.08
N PRO A 95 -8.15 -11.81 2.95
CA PRO A 95 -8.83 -12.19 1.73
C PRO A 95 -9.68 -13.42 2.02
N ASP A 96 -10.96 -13.36 1.65
CA ASP A 96 -11.88 -14.47 1.81
C ASP A 96 -11.31 -15.69 1.07
N ARG A 97 -10.84 -16.68 1.84
CA ARG A 97 -10.26 -17.92 1.31
C ARG A 97 -11.30 -19.01 1.11
N THR A 98 -12.58 -18.72 1.34
CA THR A 98 -13.66 -19.69 1.23
C THR A 98 -13.70 -20.30 -0.17
N ASP A 99 -13.54 -19.50 -1.22
CA ASP A 99 -13.48 -19.99 -2.60
C ASP A 99 -12.27 -20.91 -2.84
N GLN A 100 -11.09 -20.54 -2.35
CA GLN A 100 -9.88 -21.38 -2.46
C GLN A 100 -10.02 -22.70 -1.71
N LEU A 101 -10.68 -22.68 -0.54
CA LEU A 101 -10.98 -23.88 0.23
C LEU A 101 -11.96 -24.78 -0.54
N PHE A 102 -13.03 -24.23 -1.11
CA PHE A 102 -13.97 -24.99 -1.93
C PHE A 102 -13.30 -25.60 -3.16
N GLU A 103 -12.48 -24.83 -3.89
CA GLU A 103 -11.70 -25.34 -5.03
C GLU A 103 -10.77 -26.49 -4.60
N SER A 104 -10.06 -26.35 -3.47
CA SER A 104 -9.17 -27.39 -2.96
C SER A 104 -9.92 -28.69 -2.61
N LEU A 105 -11.11 -28.59 -2.03
CA LEU A 105 -11.97 -29.73 -1.71
C LEU A 105 -12.50 -30.42 -2.96
N LEU A 106 -12.89 -29.65 -3.98
CA LEU A 106 -13.34 -30.18 -5.27
C LEU A 106 -12.22 -30.94 -5.98
N VAL A 107 -11.01 -30.38 -6.01
CA VAL A 107 -9.82 -31.04 -6.58
C VAL A 107 -9.45 -32.30 -5.81
N ALA A 108 -9.44 -32.25 -4.47
CA ALA A 108 -9.17 -33.42 -3.64
C ALA A 108 -10.21 -34.54 -3.88
N GLY A 109 -11.49 -34.19 -3.95
CA GLY A 109 -12.57 -35.12 -4.23
C GLY A 109 -12.49 -35.73 -5.64
N ALA A 110 -12.06 -34.96 -6.64
CA ALA A 110 -11.88 -35.45 -8.01
C ALA A 110 -10.62 -36.32 -8.15
N LEU A 111 -9.52 -35.99 -7.46
CA LEU A 111 -8.33 -36.85 -7.40
C LEU A 111 -8.64 -38.20 -6.75
N ALA A 112 -9.52 -38.23 -5.74
CA ALA A 112 -9.92 -39.45 -5.07
C ALA A 112 -10.65 -40.45 -6.00
N THR A 113 -11.26 -40.00 -7.11
CA THR A 113 -11.93 -40.88 -8.07
C THR A 113 -10.99 -41.49 -9.12
N LEU A 114 -9.74 -41.02 -9.22
CA LEU A 114 -8.76 -41.64 -10.10
C LEU A 114 -8.28 -42.98 -9.52
N THR A 115 -7.89 -43.90 -10.40
CA THR A 115 -7.16 -45.10 -9.97
C THR A 115 -5.86 -44.69 -9.29
N THR A 116 -5.36 -45.54 -8.39
CA THR A 116 -4.14 -45.26 -7.62
C THR A 116 -2.95 -44.95 -8.53
N GLU A 117 -2.81 -45.65 -9.66
CA GLU A 117 -1.71 -45.46 -10.61
C GLU A 117 -1.77 -44.11 -11.32
N HIS A 118 -2.97 -43.68 -11.74
CA HIS A 118 -3.17 -42.38 -12.36
C HIS A 118 -2.98 -41.25 -11.34
N ARG A 119 -3.57 -41.39 -10.15
CA ARG A 119 -3.47 -40.40 -9.07
C ARG A 119 -2.02 -40.20 -8.65
N SER A 120 -1.26 -41.28 -8.43
CA SER A 120 0.14 -41.18 -8.00
C SER A 120 0.98 -40.36 -8.98
N VAL A 121 0.86 -40.62 -10.28
CA VAL A 121 1.60 -39.90 -11.31
C VAL A 121 1.19 -38.42 -11.37
N VAL A 122 -0.11 -38.11 -11.29
CA VAL A 122 -0.62 -36.72 -11.29
C VAL A 122 -0.14 -35.95 -10.05
N VAL A 123 -0.20 -36.57 -8.87
CA VAL A 123 0.25 -35.94 -7.61
C VAL A 123 1.75 -35.67 -7.65
N HIS A 124 2.57 -36.63 -8.08
CA HIS A 124 4.03 -36.42 -8.14
C HIS A 124 4.41 -35.30 -9.12
N ALA A 125 3.75 -35.23 -10.28
CA ALA A 125 4.02 -34.20 -11.28
C ALA A 125 3.56 -32.80 -10.83
N TYR A 126 2.34 -32.67 -10.30
CA TYR A 126 1.73 -31.35 -10.05
C TYR A 126 1.86 -30.87 -8.60
N TYR A 127 1.71 -31.75 -7.60
CA TYR A 127 1.93 -31.39 -6.19
C TYR A 127 3.41 -31.48 -5.83
N GLY A 128 4.12 -32.46 -6.38
CA GLY A 128 5.56 -32.61 -6.16
C GLY A 128 6.43 -31.73 -7.06
N GLY A 129 5.87 -31.14 -8.13
CA GLY A 129 6.62 -30.32 -9.09
C GLY A 129 7.68 -31.10 -9.88
N ARG A 130 7.55 -32.43 -9.98
CA ARG A 130 8.59 -33.32 -10.51
C ARG A 130 8.47 -33.50 -12.02
N GLY A 131 9.62 -33.60 -12.68
CA GLY A 131 9.70 -33.94 -14.11
C GLY A 131 9.41 -35.42 -14.40
N ILE A 132 9.08 -35.74 -15.65
CA ILE A 132 8.71 -37.11 -16.08
C ILE A 132 9.75 -38.16 -15.66
N ALA A 133 11.04 -37.87 -15.88
CA ALA A 133 12.14 -38.79 -15.54
C ALA A 133 12.28 -39.00 -14.02
N GLU A 134 11.93 -38.00 -13.21
CA GLU A 134 11.97 -38.11 -11.75
C GLU A 134 10.81 -38.95 -11.23
N VAL A 135 9.60 -38.70 -11.75
CA VAL A 135 8.42 -39.50 -11.44
C VAL A 135 8.61 -40.96 -11.88
N ALA A 136 9.24 -41.20 -13.03
CA ALA A 136 9.56 -42.54 -13.52
C ALA A 136 10.47 -43.30 -12.56
N ARG A 137 11.54 -42.66 -12.08
CA ARG A 137 12.48 -43.26 -11.11
C ARG A 137 11.82 -43.52 -9.76
N GLU A 138 11.02 -42.60 -9.28
CA GLU A 138 10.43 -42.70 -7.94
C GLU A 138 9.29 -43.72 -7.85
N LEU A 139 8.50 -43.85 -8.92
CA LEU A 139 7.42 -44.82 -9.00
C LEU A 139 7.86 -46.17 -9.60
N ASP A 140 9.14 -46.31 -9.95
CA ASP A 140 9.74 -47.48 -10.60
C ASP A 140 8.95 -47.94 -11.84
N ILE A 141 8.70 -47.00 -12.76
CA ILE A 141 7.97 -47.25 -14.02
C ILE A 141 8.65 -46.58 -15.21
N PRO A 142 8.47 -47.08 -16.45
CA PRO A 142 9.01 -46.44 -17.65
C PRO A 142 8.47 -45.02 -17.85
N GLU A 143 9.28 -44.11 -18.39
CA GLU A 143 8.85 -42.75 -18.73
C GLU A 143 7.65 -42.71 -19.69
N GLY A 144 7.57 -43.66 -20.62
CA GLY A 144 6.42 -43.82 -21.51
C GLY A 144 5.12 -44.10 -20.74
N THR A 145 5.21 -44.86 -19.65
CA THR A 145 4.10 -45.16 -18.74
C THR A 145 3.72 -43.93 -17.91
N VAL A 146 4.69 -43.12 -17.49
CA VAL A 146 4.41 -41.82 -16.83
C VAL A 146 3.62 -40.92 -17.79
N LYS A 147 4.07 -40.78 -19.05
CA LYS A 147 3.41 -39.95 -20.07
C LYS A 147 1.98 -40.42 -20.35
N SER A 148 1.77 -41.71 -20.54
CA SER A 148 0.43 -42.25 -20.80
C SER A 148 -0.49 -42.12 -19.57
N ARG A 149 0.01 -42.41 -18.36
CA ARG A 149 -0.76 -42.23 -17.12
C ARG A 149 -1.10 -40.78 -16.82
N LEU A 150 -0.21 -39.82 -17.11
CA LEU A 150 -0.54 -38.39 -17.04
C LEU A 150 -1.65 -38.05 -18.02
N HIS A 151 -1.55 -38.51 -19.28
CA HIS A 151 -2.54 -38.21 -20.30
C HIS A 151 -3.95 -38.69 -19.90
N TYR A 152 -4.09 -39.96 -19.53
CA TYR A 152 -5.38 -40.52 -19.14
C TYR A 152 -5.85 -40.03 -17.76
N GLY A 153 -4.93 -39.86 -16.81
CA GLY A 153 -5.22 -39.32 -15.49
C GLY A 153 -5.78 -37.90 -15.54
N LEU A 154 -5.19 -37.00 -16.34
CA LEU A 154 -5.68 -35.64 -16.51
C LEU A 154 -7.04 -35.59 -17.21
N ARG A 155 -7.30 -36.49 -18.16
CA ARG A 155 -8.62 -36.62 -18.80
C ARG A 155 -9.69 -37.09 -17.82
N ALA A 156 -9.38 -38.09 -17.01
CA ALA A 156 -10.27 -38.59 -15.97
C ALA A 156 -10.54 -37.52 -14.90
N LEU A 157 -9.50 -36.79 -14.48
CA LEU A 157 -9.61 -35.70 -13.52
C LEU A 157 -10.51 -34.58 -14.05
N ARG A 158 -10.34 -34.20 -15.33
CA ARG A 158 -11.20 -33.22 -15.98
C ARG A 158 -12.67 -33.65 -15.99
N LEU A 159 -12.96 -34.90 -16.32
CA LEU A 159 -14.32 -35.43 -16.30
C LEU A 159 -14.91 -35.37 -14.89
N ALA A 160 -14.15 -35.83 -13.89
CA ALA A 160 -14.58 -35.84 -12.49
C ALA A 160 -14.87 -34.42 -11.94
N LEU A 161 -14.12 -33.41 -12.40
CA LEU A 161 -14.36 -32.01 -12.07
C LEU A 161 -15.62 -31.46 -12.77
N GLN A 162 -15.83 -31.79 -14.05
CA GLN A 162 -17.04 -31.39 -14.79
C GLN A 162 -18.32 -31.96 -14.18
N GLU A 163 -18.30 -33.23 -13.75
CA GLU A 163 -19.42 -33.86 -13.04
C GLU A 163 -19.73 -33.19 -11.68
N ARG A 164 -18.75 -32.53 -11.07
CA ARG A 164 -18.88 -31.77 -9.83
C ARG A 164 -19.29 -30.30 -10.06
N GLY A 165 -19.68 -29.95 -11.29
CA GLY A 165 -20.13 -28.61 -11.63
C GLY A 165 -19.01 -27.61 -11.88
N VAL A 166 -17.75 -28.06 -11.95
CA VAL A 166 -16.63 -27.20 -12.38
C VAL A 166 -16.69 -27.09 -13.91
N THR A 167 -17.47 -26.14 -14.40
CA THR A 167 -17.50 -25.77 -15.81
C THR A 167 -16.30 -24.89 -16.15
N ARG A 168 -15.63 -25.24 -17.24
CA ARG A 168 -14.52 -24.50 -17.84
C ARG A 168 -14.83 -23.03 -18.03
#